data_AF-A0A6H0ISM3-F1
#
_entry.id   AF-A0A6H0ISM3-F1
#
_cell.length_a   1.000
_cell.length_b   1.000
_cell.length_c   1.000
_cell.angle_alpha   90.00
_cell.angle_beta   90.00
_cell.angle_gamma   90.00
#
_symmetry.space_group_name_H-M   'P 1'
#
loop_
_entity.id
_entity.type
_entity.pdbx_description
1 polymer ?
#
loop_
_entity_poly.entity_id
_entity_poly.type
_entity_poly.pdbx_seq_one_letter_code
_entity_poly.pdbx_strand_id
1 'polypeptide(L)'
;MVKLLLLALLLAPLSSKAAATETPWSVTALAGQFDDSRFLDILAADGGETGPSYMGAAILGRHLGHGWDGVVWEGEAQLVRHWGKQSHWEKNAALVVYWTRFPWNHWLDTRISFAQGLSRATRRPPLEENTRRLLHYMHADISFSPPGNPRWSLVTRLHHRSGVFGLYGTEGGSNFLTAGLRYRF
;
A
#
# COMPACT_ATOMS: atom_id res chain seq x y z
N MET A 1 -2.77 -18.79 -21.31
CA MET A 1 -1.45 -18.28 -21.78
C MET A 1 -1.25 -16.87 -21.21
N VAL A 2 -0.63 -16.75 -20.03
CA VAL A 2 -0.37 -15.45 -19.41
C VAL A 2 1.00 -14.97 -19.88
N LYS A 3 1.04 -13.82 -20.57
CA LYS A 3 2.28 -13.15 -20.97
C LYS A 3 2.91 -12.55 -19.70
N LEU A 4 4.01 -13.13 -19.23
CA LEU A 4 4.89 -12.50 -18.23
C LEU A 4 5.47 -11.21 -18.83
N LEU A 5 5.15 -10.06 -18.23
CA LEU A 5 5.90 -8.83 -18.46
C LEU A 5 7.10 -8.83 -17.50
N LEU A 6 8.29 -9.13 -18.02
CA LEU A 6 9.55 -8.88 -17.32
C LEU A 6 9.83 -7.37 -17.31
N LEU A 7 9.76 -6.75 -16.14
CA LEU A 7 10.29 -5.41 -15.93
C LEU A 7 11.76 -5.53 -15.54
N ALA A 8 12.66 -5.21 -16.47
CA ALA A 8 14.10 -5.17 -16.20
C ALA A 8 14.43 -3.99 -15.27
N LEU A 9 14.85 -4.28 -14.04
CA LEU A 9 15.43 -3.28 -13.15
C LEU A 9 16.87 -2.96 -13.61
N LEU A 10 17.12 -1.70 -13.95
CA LEU A 10 18.46 -1.15 -14.09
C LEU A 10 19.13 -1.11 -12.70
N LEU A 11 20.07 -2.04 -12.47
CA LEU A 11 20.98 -2.04 -11.33
C LEU A 11 22.05 -0.94 -11.55
N ALA A 12 21.87 0.21 -10.92
CA ALA A 12 22.97 1.16 -10.71
C ALA A 12 23.65 0.86 -9.36
N PRO A 13 24.99 0.76 -9.31
CA PRO A 13 25.70 0.56 -8.05
C PRO A 13 25.80 1.89 -7.30
N LEU A 14 24.96 2.08 -6.28
CA LEU A 14 25.13 3.18 -5.32
C LEU A 14 25.71 2.61 -4.02
N SER A 15 27.03 2.37 -4.05
CA SER A 15 27.80 2.20 -2.82
C SER A 15 28.10 3.57 -2.24
N SER A 16 27.35 3.95 -1.20
CA SER A 16 27.89 4.81 -0.16
C SER A 16 27.39 4.28 1.18
N LYS A 17 28.32 3.83 2.03
CA LYS A 17 28.05 3.61 3.47
C LYS A 17 27.92 5.00 4.12
N ALA A 18 26.80 5.66 3.88
CA ALA A 18 26.37 6.75 4.74
C ALA A 18 25.75 6.11 5.99
N ALA A 19 26.24 6.52 7.17
CA ALA A 19 25.57 6.24 8.43
C ALA A 19 24.08 6.58 8.28
N ALA A 20 23.20 5.65 8.63
CA ALA A 20 21.77 5.82 8.45
C ALA A 20 21.27 6.93 9.39
N THR A 21 21.25 8.16 8.90
CA THR A 21 20.41 9.20 9.48
C THR A 21 18.99 8.68 9.45
N GLU A 22 18.27 8.76 10.58
CA GLU A 22 16.84 8.51 10.58
C GLU A 22 16.22 9.41 9.51
N THR A 23 15.57 8.77 8.54
CA THR A 23 14.89 9.42 7.42
C THR A 23 13.41 9.44 7.78
N PRO A 24 12.93 10.50 8.44
CA PRO A 24 11.61 10.48 9.03
C PRO A 24 10.52 10.54 7.96
N TRP A 25 10.85 10.81 6.70
CA TRP A 25 9.89 10.91 5.62
C TRP A 25 10.11 9.84 4.56
N SER A 26 9.02 9.46 3.91
CA SER A 26 9.07 8.63 2.72
C SER A 26 8.05 9.08 1.69
N VAL A 27 8.37 8.84 0.43
CA VAL A 27 7.44 8.97 -0.69
C VAL A 27 7.27 7.61 -1.35
N THR A 28 6.02 7.20 -1.62
CA THR A 28 5.72 5.96 -2.32
C THR A 28 4.85 6.25 -3.54
N ALA A 29 5.20 5.65 -4.67
CA ALA A 29 4.37 5.61 -5.87
C ALA A 29 3.90 4.18 -6.09
N LEU A 30 2.59 3.97 -6.22
CA LEU A 30 1.97 2.66 -6.46
C LEU A 30 1.06 2.71 -7.68
N ALA A 31 0.91 1.57 -8.36
CA ALA A 31 -0.14 1.34 -9.34
C ALA A 31 -0.70 -0.08 -9.19
N GLY A 32 -1.96 -0.29 -9.55
CA GLY A 32 -2.57 -1.61 -9.41
C GLY A 32 -3.95 -1.75 -10.05
N GLN A 33 -4.53 -2.92 -9.84
CA GLN A 33 -5.76 -3.36 -10.46
C GLN A 33 -6.77 -3.79 -9.40
N PHE A 34 -8.04 -3.58 -9.71
CA PHE A 34 -9.18 -4.02 -8.90
C PHE A 34 -9.22 -5.55 -8.80
N ASP A 35 -9.55 -6.02 -7.61
CA ASP A 35 -9.78 -7.42 -7.28
C ASP A 35 -11.12 -7.53 -6.53
N ASP A 36 -12.00 -8.42 -6.99
CA ASP A 36 -13.34 -8.63 -6.43
C ASP A 36 -13.33 -9.66 -5.28
N SER A 37 -12.22 -10.38 -5.09
CA SER A 37 -12.07 -11.33 -4.00
C SER A 37 -12.12 -10.65 -2.64
N ARG A 38 -12.47 -11.40 -1.57
CA ARG A 38 -12.49 -10.85 -0.21
C ARG A 38 -11.08 -10.51 0.23
N PHE A 39 -10.95 -9.49 1.08
CA PHE A 39 -9.65 -9.03 1.59
C PHE A 39 -8.80 -10.17 2.17
N LEU A 40 -9.41 -11.04 2.98
CA LEU A 40 -8.71 -12.17 3.59
C LEU A 40 -8.30 -13.25 2.58
N ASP A 41 -9.07 -13.46 1.52
CA ASP A 41 -8.73 -14.44 0.48
C ASP A 41 -7.50 -13.96 -0.30
N ILE A 42 -7.42 -12.66 -0.61
CA ILE A 42 -6.24 -12.06 -1.26
C ILE A 42 -5.01 -12.18 -0.35
N LEU A 43 -5.15 -11.93 0.95
CA LEU A 43 -4.04 -12.12 1.91
C LEU A 43 -3.62 -13.59 2.04
N ALA A 44 -4.55 -14.53 1.89
CA ALA A 44 -4.29 -15.96 1.88
C ALA A 44 -3.76 -16.47 0.53
N ALA A 45 -3.53 -15.58 -0.44
CA ALA A 45 -3.14 -15.89 -1.82
C ALA A 45 -4.16 -16.79 -2.56
N ASP A 46 -5.43 -16.73 -2.17
CA ASP A 46 -6.57 -17.44 -2.75
C ASP A 46 -7.55 -16.48 -3.48
N GLY A 47 -7.09 -15.26 -3.77
CA GLY A 47 -7.82 -14.27 -4.56
C GLY A 47 -7.43 -14.27 -6.05
N GLY A 48 -7.73 -13.19 -6.76
CA GLY A 48 -7.34 -12.99 -8.16
C GLY A 48 -8.50 -12.79 -9.13
N GLU A 49 -9.69 -12.49 -8.63
CA GLU A 49 -10.85 -12.15 -9.46
C GLU A 49 -10.74 -10.70 -9.94
N THR A 50 -9.88 -10.48 -10.93
CA THR A 50 -9.57 -9.12 -11.39
C THR A 50 -10.62 -8.52 -12.32
N GLY A 51 -10.83 -7.21 -12.21
CA GLY A 51 -11.72 -6.43 -13.10
C GLY A 51 -10.96 -5.35 -13.88
N PRO A 52 -11.56 -4.77 -14.95
CA PRO A 52 -10.94 -3.70 -15.74
C PRO A 52 -11.09 -2.32 -15.05
N SER A 53 -10.58 -2.23 -13.83
CA SER A 53 -10.52 -1.00 -13.04
C SER A 53 -9.16 -0.92 -12.37
N TYR A 54 -8.60 0.28 -12.30
CA TYR A 54 -7.20 0.49 -11.98
C TYR A 54 -7.02 1.68 -11.08
N MET A 55 -5.90 1.72 -10.36
CA MET A 55 -5.53 2.85 -9.53
C MET A 55 -4.03 3.17 -9.60
N GLY A 56 -3.72 4.42 -9.27
CA GLY A 56 -2.38 4.94 -9.11
C GLY A 56 -2.35 5.85 -7.89
N ALA A 57 -1.32 5.75 -7.07
CA ALA A 57 -1.23 6.45 -5.79
C ALA A 57 0.13 7.13 -5.60
N ALA A 58 0.08 8.33 -5.03
CA ALA A 58 1.22 9.01 -4.43
C ALA A 58 0.98 9.11 -2.92
N ILE A 59 1.94 8.65 -2.13
CA ILE A 59 1.82 8.52 -0.68
C ILE A 59 2.99 9.21 -0.02
N LEU A 60 2.71 10.09 0.95
CA LEU A 60 3.68 10.67 1.85
C LEU A 60 3.57 9.94 3.20
N GLY A 61 4.64 9.26 3.60
CA GLY A 61 4.76 8.60 4.90
C GLY A 61 5.66 9.38 5.84
N ARG A 62 5.33 9.40 7.13
CA ARG A 62 6.15 9.95 8.19
C ARG A 62 6.37 8.93 9.30
N HIS A 63 7.62 8.66 9.66
CA HIS A 63 7.97 7.90 10.85
C HIS A 63 7.48 8.61 12.10
N LEU A 64 6.73 7.90 12.95
CA LEU A 64 6.14 8.43 14.18
C LEU A 64 6.84 7.90 15.43
N GLY A 65 7.51 6.76 15.33
CA GLY A 65 8.30 6.20 16.43
C GLY A 65 8.41 4.68 16.37
N HIS A 66 9.12 4.16 17.36
CA HIS A 66 9.29 2.74 17.59
C HIS A 66 8.37 2.27 18.73
N GLY A 67 7.74 1.12 18.53
CA GLY A 67 7.01 0.41 19.58
C GLY A 67 7.95 -0.51 20.35
N TRP A 68 7.46 -1.71 20.68
CA TRP A 68 8.35 -2.78 21.12
C TRP A 68 9.26 -3.24 19.98
N ASP A 69 10.24 -4.04 20.37
CA ASP A 69 11.19 -4.72 19.52
C ASP A 69 10.59 -5.17 18.16
N GLY A 70 11.05 -4.54 17.06
CA GLY A 70 10.62 -4.84 15.68
C GLY A 70 9.36 -4.13 15.18
N VAL A 71 8.68 -3.35 16.02
CA VAL A 71 7.50 -2.56 15.64
C VAL A 71 7.85 -1.11 15.37
N VAL A 72 7.37 -0.60 14.25
CA VAL A 72 7.52 0.79 13.81
C VAL A 72 6.17 1.39 13.46
N TRP A 73 5.92 2.61 13.91
CA TRP A 73 4.72 3.37 13.57
C TRP A 73 5.01 4.41 12.50
N GLU A 74 4.16 4.49 11.49
CA GLU A 74 4.19 5.53 10.46
C GLU A 74 2.80 6.14 10.26
N GLY A 75 2.74 7.42 9.93
CA GLY A 75 1.53 8.09 9.47
C GLY A 75 1.59 8.28 7.97
N GLU A 76 0.50 8.00 7.25
CA GLU A 76 0.43 8.17 5.80
C GLU A 76 -0.66 9.16 5.38
N ALA A 77 -0.32 10.01 4.41
CA ALA A 77 -1.26 10.79 3.62
C ALA A 77 -1.16 10.37 2.17
N GLN A 78 -2.30 10.13 1.52
CA GLN A 78 -2.34 9.51 0.20
C GLN A 78 -3.25 10.26 -0.76
N LEU A 79 -2.81 10.35 -2.01
CA LEU A 79 -3.60 10.82 -3.14
C LEU A 79 -3.67 9.73 -4.19
N VAL A 80 -4.89 9.29 -4.50
CA VAL A 80 -5.16 8.14 -5.36
C VAL A 80 -6.03 8.58 -6.54
N ARG A 81 -5.64 8.16 -7.74
CA ARG A 81 -6.42 8.32 -8.97
C ARG A 81 -6.94 6.95 -9.40
N HIS A 82 -8.24 6.86 -9.63
CA HIS A 82 -8.92 5.64 -10.11
C HIS A 82 -9.38 5.77 -11.56
N TRP A 83 -9.18 4.78 -12.43
CA TRP A 83 -9.67 4.79 -13.82
C TRP A 83 -10.19 3.42 -14.27
N GLY A 84 -10.82 3.35 -15.44
CA GLY A 84 -11.52 2.15 -15.94
C GLY A 84 -13.00 2.20 -15.59
N LYS A 85 -13.52 1.19 -14.89
CA LYS A 85 -14.94 1.15 -14.43
C LYS A 85 -15.32 2.26 -13.44
N GLN A 86 -14.34 2.95 -12.86
CA GLN A 86 -14.55 4.11 -12.00
C GLN A 86 -13.59 5.24 -12.36
N SER A 87 -14.01 6.49 -12.18
CA SER A 87 -13.18 7.65 -12.48
C SER A 87 -13.36 8.74 -11.44
N HIS A 88 -12.49 8.72 -10.43
CA HIS A 88 -12.48 9.71 -9.36
C HIS A 88 -11.08 9.86 -8.74
N TRP A 89 -10.97 10.81 -7.82
CA TRP A 89 -9.82 10.95 -6.92
C TRP A 89 -10.23 10.49 -5.52
N GLU A 90 -9.31 9.85 -4.83
CA GLU A 90 -9.45 9.40 -3.45
C GLU A 90 -8.30 9.99 -2.63
N LYS A 91 -8.63 10.42 -1.40
CA LYS A 91 -7.66 10.94 -0.44
C LYS A 91 -7.74 10.12 0.84
N ASN A 92 -6.60 9.64 1.32
CA ASN A 92 -6.55 8.83 2.53
C ASN A 92 -5.63 9.44 3.58
N ALA A 93 -5.97 9.20 4.84
CA ALA A 93 -5.11 9.42 5.98
C ALA A 93 -5.13 8.15 6.85
N ALA A 94 -3.96 7.61 7.18
CA ALA A 94 -3.85 6.33 7.87
C ALA A 94 -2.74 6.31 8.92
N LEU A 95 -2.95 5.51 9.95
CA LEU A 95 -1.91 5.07 10.87
C LEU A 95 -1.47 3.67 10.46
N VAL A 96 -0.16 3.48 10.33
CA VAL A 96 0.46 2.25 9.84
C VAL A 96 1.33 1.66 10.94
N VAL A 97 1.20 0.35 11.14
CA VAL A 97 2.11 -0.43 11.98
C VAL A 97 2.93 -1.36 11.10
N TYR A 98 4.25 -1.26 11.20
CA TYR A 98 5.20 -2.12 10.51
C TYR A 98 5.77 -3.14 11.48
N TRP A 99 5.90 -4.38 10.99
CA TRP A 99 6.83 -5.36 11.55
C TRP A 99 8.07 -5.44 10.67
N THR A 100 9.24 -5.33 11.27
CA THR A 100 10.52 -5.20 10.55
C THR A 100 11.52 -6.30 10.86
N ARG A 101 11.19 -7.28 11.72
CA ARG A 101 12.15 -8.30 12.15
C ARG A 101 11.92 -9.63 11.47
N PHE A 102 12.80 -9.93 10.51
CA PHE A 102 12.85 -11.22 9.85
C PHE A 102 14.25 -11.81 9.91
N PRO A 103 14.38 -13.14 10.04
CA PRO A 103 15.68 -13.80 10.19
C PRO A 103 16.58 -13.64 8.95
N TRP A 104 16.01 -13.36 7.78
CA TRP A 104 16.73 -13.16 6.52
C TRP A 104 17.05 -11.70 6.17
N ASN A 105 16.78 -10.74 7.06
CA ASN A 105 16.98 -9.31 6.76
C ASN A 105 18.44 -8.95 6.39
N HIS A 106 19.40 -9.79 6.75
CA HIS A 106 20.79 -9.65 6.34
C HIS A 106 21.02 -9.87 4.83
N TRP A 107 20.12 -10.60 4.16
CA TRP A 107 20.11 -10.77 2.70
C TRP A 107 19.13 -9.83 2.00
N LEU A 108 17.95 -9.63 2.61
CA LEU A 108 16.85 -8.85 2.05
C LEU A 108 16.03 -8.23 3.17
N ASP A 109 16.18 -6.92 3.37
CA ASP A 109 15.43 -6.19 4.39
C ASP A 109 13.94 -6.22 4.04
N THR A 110 13.18 -6.93 4.85
CA THR A 110 11.76 -7.18 4.66
C THR A 110 10.95 -6.45 5.72
N ARG A 111 9.88 -5.78 5.31
CA ARG A 111 8.90 -5.19 6.23
C ARG A 111 7.51 -5.56 5.78
N ILE A 112 6.66 -5.94 6.71
CA ILE A 112 5.22 -6.07 6.48
C ILE A 112 4.48 -5.00 7.27
N SER A 113 3.33 -4.56 6.80
CA SER A 113 2.50 -3.63 7.56
C SER A 113 1.02 -3.90 7.45
N PHE A 114 0.32 -3.31 8.42
CA PHE A 114 -1.12 -3.16 8.39
C PHE A 114 -1.46 -1.72 8.77
N ALA A 115 -2.51 -1.17 8.17
CA ALA A 115 -2.94 0.20 8.43
C ALA A 115 -4.44 0.33 8.57
N GLN A 116 -4.84 1.32 9.35
CA GLN A 116 -6.23 1.75 9.53
C GLN A 116 -6.34 3.26 9.35
N GLY A 117 -7.46 3.71 8.78
CA GLY A 117 -7.63 5.12 8.49
C GLY A 117 -8.97 5.50 7.87
N LEU A 118 -8.97 6.68 7.25
CA LEU A 118 -10.12 7.26 6.57
C LEU A 118 -9.81 7.45 5.09
N SER A 119 -10.79 7.14 4.24
CA SER A 119 -10.73 7.34 2.80
C SER A 119 -11.87 8.24 2.34
N ARG A 120 -11.54 9.29 1.57
CA ARG A 120 -12.52 10.21 0.99
C ARG A 120 -12.41 10.28 -0.53
N ALA A 121 -13.43 9.77 -1.23
CA ALA A 121 -13.58 9.89 -2.67
C ALA A 121 -14.23 11.23 -3.08
N THR A 122 -13.80 11.81 -4.20
CA THR A 122 -14.37 13.05 -4.74
C THR A 122 -15.75 12.83 -5.38
N ARG A 123 -16.03 11.61 -5.82
CA ARG A 123 -17.31 11.16 -6.36
C ARG A 123 -17.72 9.87 -5.64
N ARG A 124 -19.00 9.49 -5.72
CA ARG A 124 -19.44 8.17 -5.24
C ARG A 124 -18.87 7.11 -6.19
N PRO A 125 -18.04 6.16 -5.73
CA PRO A 125 -17.45 5.15 -6.59
C PRO A 125 -18.52 4.17 -7.10
N PRO A 126 -18.67 3.97 -8.42
CA PRO A 126 -19.67 3.06 -8.97
C PRO A 126 -19.49 1.59 -8.59
N LEU A 127 -18.26 1.20 -8.23
CA LEU A 127 -17.91 -0.16 -7.82
C LEU A 127 -18.26 -0.45 -6.35
N GLU A 128 -18.72 0.54 -5.60
CA GLU A 128 -19.12 0.38 -4.20
C GLU A 128 -20.64 0.53 -4.09
N GLU A 129 -21.34 -0.54 -3.73
CA GLU A 129 -22.80 -0.52 -3.59
C GLU A 129 -23.25 0.47 -2.51
N ASN A 130 -24.28 1.28 -2.79
CA ASN A 130 -24.88 2.24 -1.85
C ASN A 130 -23.86 3.14 -1.10
N THR A 131 -22.78 3.53 -1.75
CA THR A 131 -21.61 4.11 -1.09
C THR A 131 -21.73 5.60 -0.71
N ARG A 132 -21.00 5.97 0.34
CA ARG A 132 -20.72 7.35 0.73
C ARG A 132 -19.33 7.76 0.26
N ARG A 133 -19.11 9.07 0.15
CA ARG A 133 -17.78 9.60 -0.20
C ARG A 133 -16.72 9.34 0.86
N LEU A 134 -17.10 9.15 2.12
CA LEU A 134 -16.19 8.87 3.23
C LEU A 134 -16.41 7.45 3.70
N LEU A 135 -15.35 6.64 3.69
CA LEU A 135 -15.33 5.26 4.14
C LEU A 135 -14.10 5.00 5.02
N HIS A 136 -14.11 3.84 5.67
CA HIS A 136 -12.92 3.32 6.32
C HIS A 136 -11.88 2.93 5.28
N TYR A 137 -10.61 3.17 5.61
CA TYR A 137 -9.46 2.78 4.83
C TYR A 137 -8.63 1.76 5.59
N MET A 138 -8.18 0.71 4.91
CA MET A 138 -7.14 -0.17 5.42
C MET A 138 -6.19 -0.59 4.29
N HIS A 139 -4.99 -0.99 4.68
CA HIS A 139 -4.14 -1.73 3.77
C HIS A 139 -3.30 -2.75 4.51
N ALA A 140 -2.81 -3.73 3.76
CA ALA A 140 -1.66 -4.52 4.12
C ALA A 140 -0.59 -4.34 3.06
N ASP A 141 0.67 -4.14 3.46
CA ASP A 141 1.79 -4.10 2.53
C ASP A 141 2.92 -5.04 2.94
N ILE A 142 3.69 -5.49 1.95
CA ILE A 142 5.01 -6.08 2.13
C ILE A 142 5.99 -5.29 1.29
N SER A 143 7.18 -5.06 1.83
CA SER A 143 8.23 -4.32 1.17
C SER A 143 9.58 -4.98 1.32
N PHE A 144 10.39 -4.83 0.29
CA PHE A 144 11.70 -5.46 0.15
C PHE A 144 12.74 -4.43 -0.23
N SER A 145 13.90 -4.50 0.42
CA SER A 145 14.94 -3.50 0.26
C SER A 145 16.33 -4.13 0.36
N PRO A 146 17.35 -3.59 -0.36
CA PRO A 146 18.72 -4.09 -0.22
C PRO A 146 19.24 -3.98 1.23
N PRO A 147 20.08 -4.91 1.71
CA PRO A 147 20.61 -4.84 3.06
C PRO A 147 21.54 -3.63 3.24
N GLY A 148 21.62 -3.09 4.47
CA GLY A 148 22.70 -2.20 4.91
C GLY A 148 22.37 -0.70 5.04
N ASN A 149 21.49 -0.14 4.22
CA ASN A 149 20.82 1.18 4.41
C ASN A 149 19.91 1.51 3.21
N PRO A 150 18.77 0.82 3.02
CA PRO A 150 18.01 1.00 1.80
C PRO A 150 17.05 2.17 1.89
N ARG A 151 17.43 3.26 1.23
CA ARG A 151 16.49 4.35 0.92
C ARG A 151 15.38 3.89 -0.02
N TRP A 152 15.63 2.91 -0.86
CA TRP A 152 14.67 2.37 -1.83
C TRP A 152 14.08 1.03 -1.37
N SER A 153 12.76 0.90 -1.49
CA SER A 153 12.05 -0.36 -1.29
C SER A 153 11.11 -0.66 -2.46
N LEU A 154 11.04 -1.91 -2.89
CA LEU A 154 9.91 -2.44 -3.64
C LEU A 154 8.75 -2.63 -2.67
N VAL A 155 7.53 -2.24 -3.06
CA VAL A 155 6.33 -2.37 -2.22
C VAL A 155 5.23 -3.06 -3.01
N THR A 156 4.59 -4.05 -2.40
CA THR A 156 3.28 -4.55 -2.85
C THR A 156 2.25 -4.28 -1.76
N ARG A 157 1.06 -3.86 -2.15
CA ARG A 157 0.02 -3.42 -1.21
C ARG A 157 -1.35 -3.87 -1.66
N LEU A 158 -2.09 -4.46 -0.73
CA LEU A 158 -3.53 -4.64 -0.82
C LEU A 158 -4.21 -3.39 -0.26
N HIS A 159 -4.76 -2.56 -1.14
CA HIS A 159 -5.48 -1.34 -0.81
C HIS A 159 -6.96 -1.66 -0.67
N HIS A 160 -7.53 -1.42 0.51
CA HIS A 160 -8.93 -1.71 0.79
C HIS A 160 -9.65 -0.51 1.37
N ARG A 161 -10.91 -0.38 0.98
CA ARG A 161 -11.84 0.57 1.57
C ARG A 161 -13.21 -0.07 1.62
N SER A 162 -13.92 0.14 2.73
CA SER A 162 -15.24 -0.43 2.96
C SER A 162 -16.05 0.36 3.96
N GLY A 163 -17.35 0.10 4.00
CA GLY A 163 -18.21 0.68 5.02
C GLY A 163 -18.22 -0.04 6.37
N VAL A 164 -17.34 -1.03 6.58
CA VAL A 164 -17.14 -1.79 7.83
C VAL A 164 -18.47 -2.32 8.38
N PHE A 165 -19.03 -3.34 7.72
CA PHE A 165 -20.28 -3.98 8.14
C PHE A 165 -21.43 -2.97 8.41
N GLY A 166 -21.53 -1.91 7.59
CA GLY A 166 -22.59 -0.90 7.72
C GLY A 166 -22.27 0.28 8.62
N LEU A 167 -21.13 0.33 9.32
CA LEU A 167 -20.74 1.45 10.18
C LEU A 167 -20.72 2.81 9.45
N TYR A 168 -20.38 2.79 8.15
CA TYR A 168 -20.39 4.00 7.30
C TYR A 168 -21.65 4.11 6.43
N GLY A 169 -22.71 3.35 6.74
CA GLY A 169 -23.97 3.35 6.02
C GLY A 169 -23.93 2.62 4.66
N THR A 170 -22.93 1.76 4.46
CA THR A 170 -22.84 0.79 3.36
C THR A 170 -22.08 -0.46 3.84
N GLU A 171 -22.37 -1.61 3.24
CA GLU A 171 -21.58 -2.84 3.38
C GLU A 171 -20.55 -3.00 2.26
N GLY A 172 -20.69 -2.21 1.19
CA GLY A 172 -19.80 -2.24 0.02
C GLY A 172 -18.38 -1.77 0.33
N GLY A 173 -17.48 -2.17 -0.56
CA GLY A 173 -16.07 -1.81 -0.52
C GLY A 173 -15.37 -2.16 -1.84
N SER A 174 -14.07 -1.94 -1.89
CA SER A 174 -13.25 -2.27 -3.05
C SER A 174 -11.86 -2.70 -2.61
N ASN A 175 -11.28 -3.68 -3.30
CA ASN A 175 -9.88 -4.06 -3.16
C ASN A 175 -9.09 -3.72 -4.41
N PHE A 176 -7.83 -3.35 -4.20
CA PHE A 176 -6.85 -3.19 -5.27
C PHE A 176 -5.53 -3.84 -4.86
N LEU A 177 -5.02 -4.72 -5.70
CA LEU A 177 -3.66 -5.23 -5.56
C LEU A 177 -2.71 -4.31 -6.33
N THR A 178 -1.74 -3.76 -5.63
CA THR A 178 -0.84 -2.73 -6.16
C THR A 178 0.62 -3.10 -5.94
N ALA A 179 1.49 -2.54 -6.79
CA ALA A 179 2.93 -2.62 -6.65
C ALA A 179 3.59 -1.27 -7.00
N GLY A 180 4.80 -1.04 -6.49
CA GLY A 180 5.55 0.16 -6.81
C GLY A 180 6.80 0.35 -5.95
N LEU A 181 7.24 1.59 -5.82
CA LEU A 181 8.51 1.94 -5.18
C LEU A 181 8.32 2.95 -4.07
N ARG A 182 9.08 2.78 -2.98
CA ARG A 182 9.20 3.72 -1.87
C ARG A 182 10.62 4.26 -1.79
N TYR A 183 10.74 5.56 -1.54
CA TYR A 183 11.99 6.24 -1.23
C TYR A 183 11.92 6.92 0.15
N ARG A 184 12.92 6.70 1.01
CA ARG A 184 13.07 7.31 2.35
C ARG A 184 14.12 8.42 2.36
N PHE A 185 13.80 9.57 2.95
CA PHE A 185 14.66 10.75 3.00
C PHE A 185 14.60 11.55 4.30
#